data_AF-A0A382VRU4-F1
#
_entry.id   AF-A0A382VRU4-F1
#
_cell.length_a   1.000
_cell.length_b   1.000
_cell.length_c   1.000
_cell.angle_alpha   90.00
_cell.angle_beta   90.00
_cell.angle_gamma   90.00
#
_symmetry.space_group_name_H-M   'P 1'
#
loop_
_entity.id
_entity.type
_entity.pdbx_description
1 polymer ?
#
loop_
_entity_poly.entity_id
_entity_poly.type
_entity_poly.pdbx_seq_one_letter_code
_entity_poly.pdbx_strand_id
1 'polypeptide(L)'
;GIHTAHAMIICEEMEADWTKVSVSTGSFHPEYKKNLFVQSTGGTNGVSAWKEKLSKIGAGIKEMLIEAGAEQMSVPKKECIALNSFVIHKPSKNSVSYGLIAKNASKLSIPSSPSLKHKSEYKFIGKSIPRLDVPKKVNGEALFAGDIKLPGMVYAQVAQSPLSGGELKSINEKSALESPGVEKVVVLPNGVAVVADTTWHAIKGMKALKPTFQLGNKKKISSKIIENSFNEALNSMKDSIKDESILDLEYTMPFLSHAAIESTNCTANVTSNSCEIWAPTQS
;
A
#
# COMPACT_ATOMS: atom_id res chain seq x y z
N GLY A 1 -1.83 8.32 4.41
CA GLY A 1 -2.27 8.57 5.79
C GLY A 1 -1.63 7.59 6.74
N ILE A 2 -1.70 6.30 6.41
CA ILE A 2 -1.14 5.24 7.24
C ILE A 2 0.36 5.39 7.51
N HIS A 3 1.18 5.79 6.51
CA HIS A 3 2.60 6.09 6.71
C HIS A 3 2.82 7.10 7.84
N THR A 4 2.09 8.21 7.82
CA THR A 4 2.17 9.24 8.86
C THR A 4 1.72 8.69 10.20
N ALA A 5 0.58 7.99 10.26
CA ALA A 5 0.05 7.46 11.52
C ALA A 5 0.98 6.41 12.17
N HIS A 6 1.53 5.48 11.39
CA HIS A 6 2.48 4.49 11.89
C HIS A 6 3.79 5.15 12.36
N ALA A 7 4.31 6.08 11.56
CA ALA A 7 5.51 6.82 11.94
C ALA A 7 5.31 7.65 13.21
N MET A 8 4.14 8.28 13.39
CA MET A 8 3.79 9.02 14.60
C MET A 8 3.86 8.13 15.84
N ILE A 9 3.33 6.90 15.76
CA ILE A 9 3.30 5.98 16.91
C ILE A 9 4.72 5.60 17.34
N ILE A 10 5.58 5.27 16.38
CA ILE A 10 6.97 4.93 16.65
C ILE A 10 7.72 6.17 17.19
N CYS A 11 7.60 7.31 16.51
CA CYS A 11 8.27 8.57 16.83
C CYS A 11 7.88 9.10 18.22
N GLU A 12 6.61 8.96 18.59
CA GLU A 12 6.08 9.30 19.92
C GLU A 12 6.84 8.55 21.01
N GLU A 13 6.88 7.22 20.91
CA GLU A 13 7.51 6.39 21.94
C GLU A 13 9.04 6.52 21.94
N MET A 14 9.64 6.77 20.76
CA MET A 14 11.08 6.94 20.57
C MET A 14 11.64 8.28 21.07
N GLU A 15 10.80 9.26 21.39
CA GLU A 15 11.23 10.66 21.59
C GLU A 15 12.05 11.20 20.40
N ALA A 16 11.64 10.82 19.18
CA ALA A 16 12.31 11.26 17.97
C ALA A 16 11.79 12.64 17.50
N ASP A 17 12.67 13.40 16.85
CA ASP A 17 12.33 14.62 16.14
C ASP A 17 11.55 14.29 14.87
N TRP A 18 10.26 14.67 14.86
CA TRP A 18 9.35 14.47 13.74
C TRP A 18 9.86 15.06 12.42
N THR A 19 10.62 16.16 12.46
CA THR A 19 11.13 16.83 11.25
C THR A 19 12.21 16.03 10.52
N LYS A 20 12.75 15.00 11.18
CA LYS A 20 13.77 14.09 10.63
C LYS A 20 13.19 12.73 10.22
N VAL A 21 11.88 12.54 10.34
CA VAL A 21 11.22 11.28 10.01
C VAL A 21 10.98 11.16 8.51
N SER A 22 11.46 10.05 7.94
CA SER A 22 11.11 9.61 6.59
C SER A 22 10.55 8.19 6.63
N VAL A 23 9.64 7.87 5.72
CA VAL A 23 9.03 6.54 5.64
C VAL A 23 9.29 5.96 4.24
N SER A 24 9.69 4.69 4.22
CA SER A 24 9.76 3.85 3.02
C SER A 24 8.83 2.65 3.20
N THR A 25 8.11 2.28 2.15
CA THR A 25 7.29 1.06 2.15
C THR A 25 8.22 -0.15 2.06
N GLY A 26 8.15 -1.04 3.06
CA GLY A 26 8.89 -2.29 3.03
C GLY A 26 8.32 -3.28 2.02
N SER A 27 9.17 -4.16 1.49
CA SER A 27 8.73 -5.30 0.67
C SER A 27 7.90 -6.28 1.49
N PHE A 28 7.25 -7.22 0.81
CA PHE A 28 6.49 -8.26 1.46
C PHE A 28 7.34 -9.08 2.44
N HIS A 29 6.85 -9.26 3.68
CA HIS A 29 7.54 -10.10 4.68
C HIS A 29 6.54 -10.91 5.52
N PRO A 30 6.82 -12.19 5.85
CA PRO A 30 5.93 -13.03 6.66
C PRO A 30 5.54 -12.40 8.01
N GLU A 31 6.45 -11.65 8.63
CA GLU A 31 6.19 -10.96 9.90
C GLU A 31 5.11 -9.87 9.82
N TYR A 32 4.80 -9.38 8.61
CA TYR A 32 3.77 -8.39 8.35
C TYR A 32 2.37 -8.99 8.19
N LYS A 33 2.24 -10.32 8.10
CA LYS A 33 0.96 -11.03 7.93
C LYS A 33 0.14 -11.24 9.21
N LYS A 34 0.74 -11.00 10.38
CA LYS A 34 0.33 -11.62 11.65
C LYS A 34 -1.11 -11.28 12.12
N ASN A 35 -1.72 -10.20 11.63
CA ASN A 35 -3.05 -9.76 12.09
C ASN A 35 -4.17 -9.86 11.03
N LEU A 36 -3.84 -10.01 9.74
CA LEU A 36 -4.83 -10.03 8.65
C LEU A 36 -4.68 -11.25 7.72
N PHE A 37 -3.83 -12.22 8.08
CA PHE A 37 -3.39 -13.37 7.25
C PHE A 37 -2.67 -12.99 5.94
N VAL A 38 -2.74 -11.73 5.53
CA VAL A 38 -2.04 -11.08 4.42
C VAL A 38 -1.44 -9.75 4.88
N GLN A 39 -0.43 -9.27 4.16
CA GLN A 39 0.02 -7.88 4.27
C GLN A 39 -1.02 -7.03 3.52
N SER A 40 -1.96 -6.48 4.28
CA SER A 40 -3.07 -5.67 3.77
C SER A 40 -3.30 -4.48 4.70
N THR A 41 -3.74 -3.36 4.15
CA THR A 41 -4.31 -2.25 4.92
C THR A 41 -5.72 -1.95 4.43
N GLY A 42 -6.66 -1.69 5.35
CA GLY A 42 -8.04 -1.38 5.00
C GLY A 42 -8.83 -0.85 6.19
N GLY A 43 -9.66 0.17 5.95
CA GLY A 43 -10.47 0.81 6.99
C GLY A 43 -9.68 1.26 8.22
N THR A 44 -10.31 1.18 9.39
CA THR A 44 -9.69 1.51 10.69
C THR A 44 -8.66 0.49 11.16
N ASN A 45 -8.63 -0.71 10.56
CA ASN A 45 -7.77 -1.82 10.97
C ASN A 45 -6.28 -1.51 10.80
N GLY A 46 -5.90 -0.64 9.85
CA GLY A 46 -4.50 -0.30 9.61
C GLY A 46 -3.80 0.28 10.84
N VAL A 47 -4.47 1.12 11.63
CA VAL A 47 -3.90 1.72 12.84
C VAL A 47 -4.19 0.86 14.06
N SER A 48 -5.44 0.41 14.24
CA SER A 48 -5.84 -0.33 15.45
C SER A 48 -5.08 -1.65 15.60
N ALA A 49 -4.83 -2.37 14.50
CA ALA A 49 -4.12 -3.64 14.54
C ALA A 49 -2.62 -3.48 14.85
N TRP A 50 -2.02 -2.33 14.54
CA TRP A 50 -0.57 -2.13 14.64
C TRP A 50 -0.14 -1.25 15.81
N LYS A 51 -1.03 -0.45 16.38
CA LYS A 51 -0.70 0.55 17.38
C LYS A 51 0.13 0.02 18.53
N GLU A 52 -0.32 -1.05 19.20
CA GLU A 52 0.39 -1.59 20.35
C GLU A 52 1.78 -2.11 19.98
N LYS A 53 1.89 -2.84 18.86
CA LYS A 53 3.16 -3.40 18.38
C LYS A 53 4.14 -2.29 18.00
N LEU A 54 3.68 -1.27 17.28
CA LEU A 54 4.50 -0.12 16.90
C LEU A 54 4.92 0.72 18.12
N SER A 55 4.05 0.87 19.11
CA SER A 55 4.39 1.54 20.37
C SER A 55 5.50 0.79 21.11
N LYS A 56 5.39 -0.54 21.23
CA LYS A 56 6.44 -1.37 21.87
C LYS A 56 7.76 -1.31 21.10
N ILE A 57 7.71 -1.32 19.76
CA ILE A 57 8.91 -1.14 18.93
C ILE A 57 9.56 0.21 19.24
N GLY A 58 8.81 1.31 19.21
CA GLY A 58 9.37 2.63 19.49
C GLY A 58 9.93 2.77 20.90
N ALA A 59 9.24 2.24 21.91
CA ALA A 59 9.69 2.25 23.29
C ALA A 59 10.94 1.40 23.51
N GLY A 60 11.01 0.21 22.89
CA GLY A 60 12.19 -0.66 22.95
C GLY A 60 13.41 -0.02 22.29
N ILE A 61 13.23 0.61 21.12
CA ILE A 61 14.30 1.35 20.45
C ILE A 61 14.80 2.50 21.34
N LYS A 62 13.90 3.25 21.99
CA LYS A 62 14.28 4.31 22.95
C LYS A 62 15.17 3.75 24.07
N GLU A 63 14.78 2.64 24.69
CA GLU A 63 15.55 2.05 25.79
C GLU A 63 16.95 1.61 25.34
N MET A 64 17.06 1.01 24.15
CA MET A 64 18.34 0.63 23.54
C MET A 64 19.20 1.85 23.20
N LEU A 65 18.59 2.93 22.71
CA LEU A 65 19.30 4.19 22.43
C LEU A 65 19.80 4.84 23.71
N ILE A 66 18.99 4.93 24.77
CA ILE A 66 19.42 5.47 26.07
C ILE A 66 20.61 4.69 26.62
N GLU A 67 20.60 3.37 26.50
CA GLU A 67 21.70 2.50 26.92
C GLU A 67 22.98 2.78 26.13
N ALA A 68 22.91 2.73 24.79
CA ALA A 68 24.06 3.02 23.94
C ALA A 68 24.59 4.46 24.13
N GLY A 69 23.71 5.43 24.38
CA GLY A 69 24.09 6.81 24.66
C GLY A 69 24.79 6.97 26.02
N ALA A 70 24.31 6.27 27.04
CA ALA A 70 24.93 6.24 28.36
C ALA A 70 26.34 5.60 28.30
N GLU A 71 26.49 4.49 27.58
CA GLU A 71 27.79 3.85 27.33
C GLU A 71 28.75 4.77 26.58
N GLN A 72 28.28 5.39 25.48
CA GLN A 72 29.07 6.32 24.67
C GLN A 72 29.58 7.52 25.49
N MET A 73 28.78 8.01 26.43
CA MET A 73 29.13 9.12 27.32
C MET A 73 29.85 8.65 28.60
N SER A 74 29.96 7.35 28.85
CA SER A 74 30.50 6.76 30.08
C SER A 74 29.80 7.26 31.36
N VAL A 75 28.47 7.34 31.33
CA VAL A 75 27.62 7.82 32.45
C VAL A 75 26.55 6.80 32.83
N PRO A 76 25.95 6.89 34.03
CA PRO A 76 24.86 6.00 34.42
C PRO A 76 23.62 6.14 33.53
N LYS A 77 23.08 5.02 33.04
CA LYS A 77 21.84 4.97 32.24
C LYS A 77 20.65 5.69 32.90
N LYS A 78 20.52 5.58 34.23
CA LYS A 78 19.43 6.19 35.02
C LYS A 78 19.46 7.73 35.00
N GLU A 79 20.60 8.32 34.68
CA GLU A 79 20.79 9.76 34.59
C GLU A 79 20.56 10.30 33.17
N CYS A 80 20.26 9.40 32.21
CA CYS A 80 20.02 9.74 30.82
C CYS A 80 18.53 9.79 30.49
N ILE A 81 18.15 10.69 29.58
CA ILE A 81 16.82 10.74 28.96
C ILE A 81 16.93 10.81 27.45
N ALA A 82 15.87 10.35 26.81
CA ALA A 82 15.65 10.52 25.38
C ALA A 82 14.82 11.79 25.13
N LEU A 83 15.25 12.64 24.21
CA LEU A 83 14.50 13.82 23.79
C LEU A 83 14.93 14.28 22.38
N ASN A 84 13.95 14.50 21.50
CA ASN A 84 14.14 15.06 20.15
C ASN A 84 15.28 14.42 19.34
N SER A 85 15.36 13.10 19.33
CA SER A 85 16.43 12.32 18.69
C SER A 85 17.82 12.41 19.33
N PHE A 86 17.91 12.76 20.61
CA PHE A 86 19.13 12.75 21.40
C PHE A 86 18.96 11.94 22.68
N VAL A 87 20.07 11.37 23.16
CA VAL A 87 20.22 10.93 24.54
C VAL A 87 20.96 12.03 25.29
N ILE A 88 20.37 12.52 26.38
CA ILE A 88 20.86 13.65 27.17
C ILE A 88 21.15 13.15 28.58
N HIS A 89 22.37 13.38 29.06
CA HIS A 89 22.76 13.14 30.44
C HIS A 89 22.36 14.34 31.32
N LYS A 90 21.35 14.18 32.19
CA LYS A 90 20.73 15.30 32.94
C LYS A 90 21.73 16.12 33.78
N PRO A 91 22.65 15.52 34.56
CA PRO A 91 23.57 16.27 35.41
C PRO A 91 24.54 17.14 34.62
N SER A 92 25.17 16.57 33.59
CA SER A 92 26.19 17.28 32.80
C SER A 92 25.63 18.12 31.66
N LYS A 93 24.38 17.86 31.23
CA LYS A 93 23.76 18.37 29.99
C LYS A 93 24.46 17.94 28.69
N ASN A 94 25.48 17.07 28.76
CA ASN A 94 26.04 16.44 27.58
C ASN A 94 24.97 15.62 26.86
N SER A 95 25.09 15.56 25.54
CA SER A 95 24.14 14.81 24.72
C SER A 95 24.82 14.16 23.52
N VAL A 96 24.21 13.10 23.03
CA VAL A 96 24.62 12.38 21.82
C VAL A 96 23.40 12.12 20.94
N SER A 97 23.53 12.36 19.63
CA SER A 97 22.44 12.16 18.69
C SER A 97 22.21 10.68 18.42
N TYR A 98 20.96 10.29 18.15
CA TYR A 98 20.60 8.91 17.80
C TYR A 98 21.42 8.38 16.62
N GLY A 99 21.74 9.23 15.63
CA GLY A 99 22.53 8.83 14.47
C GLY A 99 23.95 8.34 14.83
N LEU A 100 24.59 8.92 15.85
CA LEU A 100 25.93 8.50 16.28
C LEU A 100 25.93 7.15 17.01
N ILE A 101 24.84 6.85 17.73
CA ILE A 101 24.74 5.67 18.60
C ILE A 101 23.91 4.54 18.00
N ALA A 102 23.20 4.75 16.89
CA ALA A 102 22.30 3.77 16.29
C ALA A 102 22.98 2.42 16.01
N LYS A 103 24.22 2.45 15.49
CA LYS A 103 25.00 1.22 15.22
C LYS A 103 25.32 0.46 16.52
N ASN A 104 25.64 1.16 17.60
CA ASN A 104 25.92 0.53 18.88
C ASN A 104 24.62 -0.01 19.51
N ALA A 105 23.55 0.78 19.50
CA ALA A 105 22.23 0.37 19.96
C ALA A 105 21.74 -0.90 19.25
N SER A 106 21.99 -1.05 17.94
CA SER A 106 21.57 -2.23 17.17
C SER A 106 22.20 -3.55 17.61
N LYS A 107 23.28 -3.51 18.41
CA LYS A 107 23.96 -4.69 18.96
C LYS A 107 23.45 -5.10 20.34
N LEU A 108 22.65 -4.25 20.99
CA LEU A 108 22.09 -4.53 22.30
C LEU A 108 20.95 -5.54 22.21
N SER A 109 20.69 -6.23 23.32
CA SER A 109 19.53 -7.12 23.43
C SER A 109 18.22 -6.34 23.30
N ILE A 110 17.29 -6.85 22.52
CA ILE A 110 15.96 -6.25 22.34
C ILE A 110 15.17 -6.40 23.66
N PRO A 111 14.64 -5.30 24.25
CA PRO A 111 13.82 -5.38 25.44
C PRO A 111 12.54 -6.22 25.21
N SER A 112 12.27 -7.16 26.10
CA SER A 112 11.08 -8.04 26.00
C SER A 112 9.78 -7.34 26.40
N SER A 113 9.85 -6.34 27.28
CA SER A 113 8.69 -5.61 27.79
C SER A 113 9.03 -4.12 28.03
N PRO A 114 9.25 -3.34 26.95
CA PRO A 114 9.60 -1.93 27.08
C PRO A 114 8.46 -1.10 27.66
N SER A 115 8.82 -0.06 28.41
CA SER A 115 7.86 0.82 29.08
C SER A 115 7.26 1.83 28.11
N LEU A 116 5.95 1.75 27.92
CA LEU A 116 5.21 2.69 27.08
C LEU A 116 4.93 4.00 27.81
N LYS A 117 4.89 5.09 27.07
CA LYS A 117 4.44 6.39 27.59
C LYS A 117 2.97 6.35 28.00
N HIS A 118 2.64 7.13 29.02
CA HIS A 118 1.25 7.41 29.34
C HIS A 118 0.64 8.33 28.27
N LYS A 119 -0.67 8.19 28.01
CA LYS A 119 -1.37 8.99 26.99
C LYS A 119 -1.26 10.51 27.23
N SER A 120 -1.15 10.93 28.49
CA SER A 120 -0.97 12.34 28.87
C SER A 120 0.38 12.92 28.43
N GLU A 121 1.36 12.06 28.10
CA GLU A 121 2.70 12.47 27.66
C GLU A 121 2.80 12.58 26.13
N TYR A 122 1.74 12.25 25.40
CA TYR A 122 1.77 12.21 23.94
C TYR A 122 1.94 13.60 23.31
N LYS A 123 2.93 13.71 22.44
CA LYS A 123 3.30 14.92 21.70
C LYS A 123 2.69 14.94 20.30
N PHE A 124 2.53 13.80 19.65
CA PHE A 124 2.08 13.62 18.27
C PHE A 124 0.75 12.85 18.18
N ILE A 125 0.61 11.75 18.92
CA ILE A 125 -0.59 10.89 18.83
C ILE A 125 -1.83 11.68 19.28
N GLY A 126 -2.88 11.68 18.45
CA GLY A 126 -4.12 12.42 18.72
C GLY A 126 -4.08 13.89 18.33
N LYS A 127 -2.97 14.39 17.77
CA LYS A 127 -2.84 15.76 17.26
C LYS A 127 -2.85 15.80 15.75
N SER A 128 -3.33 16.92 15.20
CA SER A 128 -3.23 17.20 13.77
C SER A 128 -1.82 17.67 13.46
N ILE A 129 -1.03 16.82 12.79
CA ILE A 129 0.32 17.15 12.34
C ILE A 129 0.41 17.06 10.81
N PRO A 130 1.30 17.85 10.17
CA PRO A 130 1.50 17.77 8.73
C PRO A 130 1.89 16.37 8.29
N ARG A 131 1.20 15.86 7.26
CA ARG A 131 1.46 14.53 6.71
C ARG A 131 2.76 14.52 5.91
N LEU A 132 3.55 13.46 6.14
CA LEU A 132 4.83 13.24 5.47
C LEU A 132 4.73 13.20 3.93
N ASP A 133 3.59 12.76 3.39
CA ASP A 133 3.40 12.61 1.95
C ASP A 133 2.81 13.86 1.26
N VAL A 134 2.43 14.90 2.01
CA VAL A 134 1.78 16.09 1.43
C VAL A 134 2.75 16.95 0.61
N PRO A 135 3.96 17.30 1.07
CA PRO A 135 4.85 18.18 0.32
C PRO A 135 5.08 17.71 -1.12
N LYS A 136 5.42 16.42 -1.31
CA LYS A 136 5.63 15.82 -2.63
C LYS A 136 4.37 15.80 -3.51
N LYS A 137 3.18 15.71 -2.91
CA LYS A 137 1.91 15.68 -3.65
C LYS A 137 1.46 17.04 -4.13
N VAL A 138 1.85 18.11 -3.44
CA VAL A 138 1.43 19.48 -3.79
C VAL A 138 2.43 20.21 -4.68
N ASN A 139 3.67 19.74 -4.75
CA ASN A 139 4.72 20.32 -5.62
C ASN A 139 4.99 19.50 -6.89
N GLY A 140 4.30 18.38 -7.11
CA GLY A 140 4.44 17.53 -8.29
C GLY A 140 5.64 16.55 -8.26
N GLU A 141 6.34 16.41 -7.13
CA GLU A 141 7.46 15.46 -7.00
C GLU A 141 7.02 14.03 -6.67
N ALA A 142 5.75 13.83 -6.31
CA ALA A 142 5.22 12.49 -6.07
C ALA A 142 5.17 11.70 -7.37
N LEU A 143 5.92 10.59 -7.41
CA LEU A 143 5.91 9.66 -8.52
C LEU A 143 4.81 8.62 -8.32
N PHE A 144 4.02 8.42 -9.37
CA PHE A 144 3.02 7.37 -9.51
C PHE A 144 3.52 6.30 -10.47
N ALA A 145 2.84 5.16 -10.53
CA ALA A 145 3.29 4.04 -11.35
C ALA A 145 3.34 4.38 -12.86
N GLY A 146 2.47 5.29 -13.31
CA GLY A 146 2.48 5.83 -14.69
C GLY A 146 3.63 6.80 -15.00
N ASP A 147 4.28 7.37 -13.98
CA ASP A 147 5.41 8.30 -14.15
C ASP A 147 6.74 7.57 -14.34
N ILE A 148 6.79 6.27 -14.04
CA ILE A 148 8.00 5.47 -14.19
C ILE A 148 8.42 5.43 -15.66
N LYS A 149 9.69 5.81 -15.91
CA LYS A 149 10.34 5.74 -17.22
C LYS A 149 11.64 4.96 -17.09
N LEU A 150 11.77 3.89 -17.88
CA LEU A 150 12.97 3.05 -17.91
C LEU A 150 13.66 3.14 -19.28
N PRO A 151 14.98 2.97 -19.35
CA PRO A 151 15.68 2.83 -20.62
C PRO A 151 15.11 1.67 -21.45
N GLY A 152 14.77 1.92 -22.71
CA GLY A 152 14.19 0.92 -23.61
C GLY A 152 12.76 0.48 -23.26
N MET A 153 12.04 1.25 -22.42
CA MET A 153 10.67 0.91 -22.04
C MET A 153 9.71 0.96 -23.23
N VAL A 154 8.93 -0.11 -23.38
CA VAL A 154 7.82 -0.23 -24.32
C VAL A 154 6.49 -0.10 -23.59
N TYR A 155 5.43 0.19 -24.35
CA TYR A 155 4.09 0.45 -23.85
C TYR A 155 3.12 -0.57 -24.43
N ALA A 156 2.24 -1.10 -23.57
CA ALA A 156 1.23 -2.08 -23.97
C ALA A 156 -0.17 -1.48 -23.88
N GLN A 157 -0.91 -1.48 -25.00
CA GLN A 157 -2.36 -1.30 -24.98
C GLN A 157 -3.00 -2.68 -24.91
N VAL A 158 -3.83 -2.92 -23.90
CA VAL A 158 -4.55 -4.18 -23.72
C VAL A 158 -6.01 -4.03 -24.15
N ALA A 159 -6.54 -5.05 -24.80
CA ALA A 159 -7.97 -5.24 -25.02
C ALA A 159 -8.38 -6.61 -24.48
N GLN A 160 -9.40 -6.63 -23.63
CA GLN A 160 -9.94 -7.85 -23.02
C GLN A 160 -11.39 -8.06 -23.41
N SER A 161 -11.85 -9.31 -23.35
CA SER A 161 -13.26 -9.63 -23.48
C SER A 161 -14.08 -8.81 -22.49
N PRO A 162 -15.18 -8.17 -22.93
CA PRO A 162 -16.03 -7.36 -22.04
C PRO A 162 -16.81 -8.21 -21.04
N LEU A 163 -16.91 -9.53 -21.26
CA LEU A 163 -17.54 -10.47 -20.35
C LEU A 163 -16.54 -11.49 -19.81
N SER A 164 -16.67 -11.78 -18.52
CA SER A 164 -15.90 -12.82 -17.83
C SER A 164 -16.15 -14.19 -18.47
N GLY A 165 -15.06 -14.92 -18.74
CA GLY A 165 -15.10 -16.21 -19.44
C GLY A 165 -15.26 -16.10 -20.96
N GLY A 166 -15.14 -14.90 -21.54
CA GLY A 166 -14.99 -14.74 -22.98
C GLY A 166 -13.54 -14.87 -23.44
N GLU A 167 -13.39 -15.22 -24.71
CA GLU A 167 -12.11 -15.56 -25.34
C GLU A 167 -11.86 -14.71 -26.58
N LEU A 168 -10.59 -14.54 -26.95
CA LEU A 168 -10.21 -13.87 -28.18
C LEU A 168 -10.61 -14.74 -29.37
N LYS A 169 -11.45 -14.22 -30.27
CA LYS A 169 -11.97 -14.94 -31.43
C LYS A 169 -11.11 -14.72 -32.67
N SER A 170 -10.80 -13.47 -32.98
CA SER A 170 -9.98 -13.13 -34.14
C SER A 170 -9.29 -11.79 -33.97
N ILE A 171 -8.18 -11.64 -34.69
CA ILE A 171 -7.38 -10.43 -34.78
C ILE A 171 -6.90 -10.24 -36.21
N ASN A 172 -6.62 -8.99 -36.59
CA ASN A 172 -5.86 -8.65 -37.79
C ASN A 172 -4.44 -8.27 -37.41
N GLU A 173 -3.65 -9.29 -37.08
CA GLU A 173 -2.27 -9.12 -36.57
C GLU A 173 -1.38 -8.35 -37.56
N LYS A 174 -1.49 -8.66 -38.86
CA LYS A 174 -0.74 -7.99 -39.91
C LYS A 174 -0.94 -6.47 -39.90
N SER A 175 -2.18 -6.00 -39.85
CA SER A 175 -2.45 -4.54 -39.84
C SER A 175 -1.95 -3.85 -38.56
N ALA A 176 -1.89 -4.56 -37.43
CA ALA A 176 -1.27 -4.02 -36.22
C ALA A 176 0.25 -3.91 -36.36
N LEU A 177 0.92 -4.94 -36.88
CA LEU A 177 2.37 -4.96 -37.08
C LEU A 177 2.85 -3.98 -38.17
N GLU A 178 2.00 -3.64 -39.13
CA GLU A 178 2.26 -2.59 -40.13
C GLU A 178 2.09 -1.17 -39.55
N SER A 179 1.51 -1.02 -38.35
CA SER A 179 1.36 0.29 -37.72
C SER A 179 2.70 0.80 -37.18
N PRO A 180 3.06 2.09 -37.36
CA PRO A 180 4.33 2.65 -36.90
C PRO A 180 4.58 2.39 -35.40
N GLY A 181 5.81 2.00 -35.08
CA GLY A 181 6.28 1.77 -33.71
C GLY A 181 5.73 0.53 -33.02
N VAL A 182 4.84 -0.24 -33.65
CA VAL A 182 4.36 -1.51 -33.09
C VAL A 182 5.46 -2.55 -33.21
N GLU A 183 5.84 -3.14 -32.08
CA GLU A 183 6.89 -4.15 -32.00
C GLU A 183 6.31 -5.56 -31.91
N LYS A 184 5.17 -5.73 -31.23
CA LYS A 184 4.61 -7.05 -30.97
C LYS A 184 3.11 -7.03 -30.71
N VAL A 185 2.44 -8.12 -31.11
CA VAL A 185 1.10 -8.49 -30.65
C VAL A 185 1.24 -9.71 -29.75
N VAL A 186 0.62 -9.67 -28.57
CA VAL A 186 0.68 -10.75 -27.58
C VAL A 186 -0.73 -11.20 -27.25
N VAL A 187 -1.08 -12.43 -27.62
CA VAL A 187 -2.35 -13.05 -27.23
C VAL A 187 -2.31 -13.38 -25.73
N LEU A 188 -3.39 -13.02 -25.03
CA LEU A 188 -3.59 -13.27 -23.60
C LEU A 188 -4.76 -14.25 -23.43
N PRO A 189 -4.90 -14.94 -22.27
CA PRO A 189 -5.99 -15.91 -22.07
C PRO A 189 -7.40 -15.39 -22.35
N ASN A 190 -7.67 -14.11 -22.04
CA ASN A 190 -8.97 -13.46 -22.23
C ASN A 190 -8.88 -12.16 -23.06
N GLY A 191 -7.82 -12.01 -23.87
CA GLY A 191 -7.47 -10.71 -24.43
C GLY A 191 -6.32 -10.74 -25.42
N VAL A 192 -5.86 -9.54 -25.76
CA VAL A 192 -4.67 -9.31 -26.57
C VAL A 192 -4.04 -8.00 -26.16
N ALA A 193 -2.71 -7.93 -26.25
CA ALA A 193 -1.93 -6.72 -26.04
C ALA A 193 -1.19 -6.33 -27.32
N VAL A 194 -1.16 -5.04 -27.63
CA VAL A 194 -0.28 -4.46 -28.64
C VAL A 194 0.83 -3.71 -27.92
N VAL A 195 2.07 -4.07 -28.20
CA VAL A 195 3.29 -3.51 -27.60
C VAL A 195 3.96 -2.60 -28.63
N ALA A 196 4.34 -1.39 -28.20
CA ALA A 196 4.97 -0.39 -29.05
C ALA A 196 5.93 0.52 -28.27
N ASP A 197 6.78 1.26 -28.98
CA ASP A 197 7.72 2.24 -28.44
C ASP A 197 7.06 3.44 -27.71
N THR A 198 5.77 3.71 -27.99
CA THR A 198 4.98 4.77 -27.35
C THR A 198 3.55 4.33 -27.07
N THR A 199 2.90 4.94 -26.08
CA THR A 199 1.47 4.71 -25.79
C THR A 199 0.59 5.02 -27.00
N TRP A 200 0.90 6.05 -27.78
CA TRP A 200 0.10 6.41 -28.96
C TRP A 200 0.18 5.36 -30.07
N HIS A 201 1.38 4.84 -30.34
CA HIS A 201 1.59 3.76 -31.30
C HIS A 201 0.87 2.47 -30.85
N ALA A 202 0.93 2.13 -29.56
CA ALA A 202 0.20 0.99 -29.02
C ALA A 202 -1.33 1.15 -29.20
N ILE A 203 -1.88 2.33 -28.94
CA ILE A 203 -3.30 2.64 -29.15
C ILE A 203 -3.68 2.53 -30.64
N LYS A 204 -2.85 3.06 -31.54
CA LYS A 204 -3.09 2.99 -33.00
C LYS A 204 -3.03 1.56 -33.52
N GLY A 205 -2.02 0.81 -33.10
CA GLY A 205 -1.89 -0.61 -33.42
C GLY A 205 -3.07 -1.43 -32.90
N MET A 206 -3.54 -1.19 -31.67
CA MET A 206 -4.75 -1.84 -31.15
C MET A 206 -6.00 -1.53 -31.98
N LYS A 207 -6.15 -0.29 -32.44
CA LYS A 207 -7.25 0.10 -33.35
C LYS A 207 -7.16 -0.60 -34.72
N ALA A 208 -5.94 -0.84 -35.23
CA ALA A 208 -5.72 -1.58 -36.47
C ALA A 208 -5.91 -3.09 -36.31
N LEU A 209 -5.54 -3.63 -35.14
CA LEU A 209 -5.69 -5.04 -34.76
C LEU A 209 -7.16 -5.49 -34.81
N LYS A 210 -8.09 -4.62 -34.39
CA LYS A 210 -9.54 -4.87 -34.36
C LYS A 210 -9.91 -6.22 -33.73
N PRO A 211 -9.52 -6.48 -32.47
CA PRO A 211 -9.82 -7.76 -31.83
C PRO A 211 -11.32 -7.98 -31.72
N THR A 212 -11.77 -9.20 -32.04
CA THR A 212 -13.13 -9.64 -31.76
C THR A 212 -13.10 -10.72 -30.68
N PHE A 213 -14.16 -10.75 -29.87
CA PHE A 213 -14.26 -11.66 -28.74
C PHE A 213 -15.47 -12.57 -28.91
N GLN A 214 -15.28 -13.85 -28.61
CA GLN A 214 -16.38 -14.75 -28.35
C GLN A 214 -16.78 -14.57 -26.88
N LEU A 215 -17.98 -14.04 -26.67
CA LEU A 215 -18.50 -13.85 -25.32
C LEU A 215 -18.78 -15.21 -24.67
N GLY A 216 -18.37 -15.38 -23.42
CA GLY A 216 -18.62 -16.61 -22.68
C GLY A 216 -20.12 -16.85 -22.43
N ASN A 217 -20.49 -18.10 -22.12
CA ASN A 217 -21.87 -18.55 -21.87
C ASN A 217 -22.54 -17.96 -20.60
N LYS A 218 -21.95 -16.96 -19.96
CA LYS A 218 -22.61 -16.27 -18.84
C LYS A 218 -23.84 -15.56 -19.41
N LYS A 219 -25.04 -16.10 -19.08
CA LYS A 219 -26.38 -15.56 -19.38
C LYS A 219 -26.30 -14.04 -19.48
N LYS A 220 -26.83 -13.42 -20.55
CA LYS A 220 -26.85 -11.95 -20.75
C LYS A 220 -27.09 -11.25 -19.40
N ILE A 221 -26.02 -10.83 -18.73
CA ILE A 221 -26.11 -10.32 -17.37
C ILE A 221 -26.87 -8.99 -17.44
N SER A 222 -27.83 -8.80 -16.55
CA SER A 222 -28.60 -7.56 -16.43
C SER A 222 -28.74 -7.20 -14.95
N SER A 223 -29.02 -5.93 -14.67
CA SER A 223 -29.28 -5.47 -13.31
C SER A 223 -30.37 -6.31 -12.63
N LYS A 224 -31.43 -6.66 -13.37
CA LYS A 224 -32.54 -7.49 -12.86
C LYS A 224 -32.12 -8.92 -12.51
N ILE A 225 -31.23 -9.53 -13.29
CA ILE A 225 -30.72 -10.87 -12.98
C ILE A 225 -29.86 -10.84 -11.72
N ILE A 226 -29.02 -9.81 -11.57
CA ILE A 226 -28.18 -9.64 -10.38
C ILE A 226 -29.04 -9.36 -9.14
N GLU A 227 -30.00 -8.44 -9.26
CA GLU A 227 -30.93 -8.09 -8.18
C GLU A 227 -31.73 -9.30 -7.69
N ASN A 228 -32.31 -10.07 -8.61
CA ASN A 228 -32.99 -11.32 -8.24
C ASN A 228 -32.07 -12.29 -7.49
N SER A 229 -30.81 -12.43 -7.93
CA SER A 229 -29.84 -13.30 -7.24
C SER A 229 -29.50 -12.82 -5.83
N PHE A 230 -29.45 -11.50 -5.60
CA PHE A 230 -29.27 -10.94 -4.27
C PHE A 230 -30.51 -11.13 -3.40
N ASN A 231 -31.71 -10.95 -3.96
CA ASN A 231 -32.97 -11.17 -3.24
C ASN A 231 -33.16 -12.65 -2.86
N GLU A 232 -32.84 -13.59 -3.75
CA GLU A 232 -32.85 -15.02 -3.46
C GLU A 232 -31.90 -15.37 -2.31
N ALA A 233 -30.66 -14.85 -2.36
CA ALA A 233 -29.69 -15.05 -1.30
C ALA A 233 -30.14 -14.42 0.04
N LEU A 234 -30.72 -13.21 0.00
CA LEU A 234 -31.23 -12.52 1.19
C LEU A 234 -32.42 -13.27 1.82
N ASN A 235 -33.40 -13.67 1.01
CA ASN A 235 -34.58 -14.41 1.48
C ASN A 235 -34.20 -15.73 2.13
N SER A 236 -33.21 -16.45 1.60
CA SER A 236 -32.69 -17.68 2.21
C SER A 236 -32.15 -17.48 3.63
N MET A 237 -31.69 -16.27 3.97
CA MET A 237 -31.23 -15.93 5.33
C MET A 237 -32.39 -15.56 6.26
N LYS A 238 -33.48 -14.99 5.74
CA LYS A 238 -34.65 -14.55 6.53
C LYS A 238 -35.41 -15.72 7.17
N ASP A 239 -35.46 -16.87 6.50
CA ASP A 239 -36.14 -18.10 6.99
C ASP A 239 -35.59 -18.64 8.32
N SER A 240 -34.44 -18.13 8.79
CA SER A 240 -33.79 -18.52 10.05
C SER A 240 -34.21 -17.70 11.28
N ILE A 241 -34.98 -16.62 11.12
CA ILE A 241 -35.38 -15.71 12.22
C ILE A 241 -36.82 -16.03 12.66
N LYS A 242 -37.01 -16.43 13.93
CA LYS A 242 -38.30 -16.83 14.52
C LYS A 242 -38.67 -15.97 15.74
N ASP A 243 -38.84 -14.67 15.55
CA ASP A 243 -39.24 -13.75 16.61
C ASP A 243 -40.53 -13.02 16.22
N GLU A 244 -41.37 -12.66 17.19
CA GLU A 244 -42.69 -12.05 16.96
C GLU A 244 -42.61 -10.52 16.79
N SER A 245 -41.49 -9.89 17.19
CA SER A 245 -41.29 -8.43 17.13
C SER A 245 -40.08 -8.07 16.27
N ILE A 246 -40.22 -8.15 14.95
CA ILE A 246 -39.14 -7.88 13.99
C ILE A 246 -39.41 -6.57 13.23
N LEU A 247 -38.40 -5.71 13.14
CA LEU A 247 -38.34 -4.62 12.17
C LEU A 247 -37.58 -5.11 10.93
N ASP A 248 -38.29 -5.37 9.84
CA ASP A 248 -37.71 -5.80 8.57
C ASP A 248 -37.54 -4.59 7.62
N LEU A 249 -36.29 -4.30 7.26
CA LEU A 249 -35.92 -3.20 6.35
C LEU A 249 -34.93 -3.73 5.33
N GLU A 250 -35.23 -3.49 4.05
CA GLU A 250 -34.37 -3.86 2.94
C GLU A 250 -33.69 -2.63 2.34
N TYR A 251 -32.38 -2.71 2.16
CA TYR A 251 -31.58 -1.66 1.53
C TYR A 251 -30.81 -2.24 0.36
N THR A 252 -30.82 -1.53 -0.76
CA THR A 252 -30.05 -1.89 -1.95
C THR A 252 -28.99 -0.84 -2.22
N MET A 253 -27.77 -1.28 -2.53
CA MET A 253 -26.68 -0.42 -2.98
C MET A 253 -26.25 -0.85 -4.39
N PRO A 254 -26.23 0.06 -5.37
CA PRO A 254 -25.78 -0.27 -6.72
C PRO A 254 -24.25 -0.48 -6.76
N PHE A 255 -23.77 -1.07 -7.85
CA PHE A 255 -22.33 -1.07 -8.14
C PHE A 255 -21.85 0.37 -8.31
N LEU A 256 -20.83 0.73 -7.54
CA LEU A 256 -20.19 2.03 -7.62
C LEU A 256 -18.87 1.91 -8.37
N SER A 257 -18.64 2.85 -9.27
CA SER A 257 -17.31 3.03 -9.85
C SER A 257 -16.43 3.79 -8.87
N HIS A 258 -15.22 3.28 -8.63
CA HIS A 258 -14.21 4.01 -7.86
C HIS A 258 -13.81 5.32 -8.53
N ALA A 259 -13.93 5.40 -9.88
CA ALA A 259 -13.66 6.59 -10.69
C ALA A 259 -12.33 7.30 -10.31
N ALA A 260 -11.28 6.51 -10.09
CA ALA A 260 -9.96 7.05 -9.77
C ALA A 260 -9.44 7.92 -10.94
N ILE A 261 -8.90 9.10 -10.59
CA ILE A 261 -8.31 10.02 -11.59
C ILE A 261 -7.11 9.37 -12.26
N GLU A 262 -6.26 8.70 -11.48
CA GLU A 262 -5.23 7.84 -12.02
C GLU A 262 -5.88 6.51 -12.46
N SER A 263 -5.88 6.26 -13.77
CA SER A 263 -6.31 4.98 -14.32
C SER A 263 -5.38 3.86 -13.88
N THR A 264 -5.93 2.67 -13.62
CA THR A 264 -5.14 1.49 -13.27
C THR A 264 -4.06 1.24 -14.32
N ASN A 265 -2.81 1.20 -13.86
CA ASN A 265 -1.64 1.01 -14.69
C ASN A 265 -0.64 0.09 -13.98
N CYS A 266 0.38 -0.36 -14.70
CA CYS A 266 1.42 -1.22 -14.17
C CYS A 266 2.66 -1.06 -15.05
N THR A 267 3.81 -0.83 -14.42
CA THR A 267 5.12 -0.88 -15.06
C THR A 267 5.88 -2.06 -14.50
N ALA A 268 6.46 -2.88 -15.36
CA ALA A 268 7.25 -4.03 -14.95
C ALA A 268 8.64 -3.98 -15.59
N ASN A 269 9.67 -4.20 -14.78
CA ASN A 269 11.04 -4.41 -15.22
C ASN A 269 11.43 -5.87 -14.93
N VAL A 270 11.61 -6.66 -15.98
CA VAL A 270 11.87 -8.09 -15.88
C VAL A 270 13.28 -8.39 -16.37
N THR A 271 14.09 -8.98 -15.51
CA THR A 271 15.44 -9.48 -15.81
C THR A 271 15.48 -10.99 -15.67
N SER A 272 16.62 -11.62 -15.95
CA SER A 272 16.81 -13.06 -15.72
C SER A 272 16.66 -13.47 -14.24
N ASN A 273 16.85 -12.51 -13.31
CA ASN A 273 16.98 -12.79 -11.88
C ASN A 273 15.86 -12.14 -11.05
N SER A 274 15.12 -11.19 -11.59
CA SER A 274 14.13 -10.42 -10.85
C SER A 274 13.00 -9.89 -11.74
N CYS A 275 11.86 -9.63 -11.10
CA CYS A 275 10.73 -8.91 -11.69
C CYS A 275 10.34 -7.81 -10.70
N GLU A 276 10.63 -6.57 -11.04
CA GLU A 276 10.21 -5.39 -10.27
C GLU A 276 8.95 -4.81 -10.89
N ILE A 277 7.95 -4.55 -10.05
CA ILE A 277 6.63 -4.09 -10.50
C ILE A 277 6.25 -2.82 -9.74
N TRP A 278 5.94 -1.75 -10.47
CA TRP A 278 5.29 -0.55 -9.96
C TRP A 278 3.83 -0.57 -10.37
N ALA A 279 2.93 -0.64 -9.38
CA ALA A 279 1.49 -0.68 -9.60
C ALA A 279 0.76 0.00 -8.43
N PRO A 280 -0.46 0.54 -8.64
CA PRO A 280 -1.26 1.18 -7.61
C PRO A 280 -1.94 0.13 -6.71
N THR A 281 -1.15 -0.64 -5.96
CA THR A 281 -1.64 -1.69 -5.04
C THR A 281 -1.93 -1.11 -3.64
N GLN A 282 -2.86 -1.74 -2.92
CA GLN A 282 -3.28 -1.36 -1.57
C GLN A 282 -3.11 -2.52 -0.56
N SER A 283 -2.04 -3.30 -0.74
CA SER A 283 -1.62 -4.38 0.16
C SER A 283 -0.74 -3.84 1.29
#